data_AF-A0AA44ZEK9-F1
#
_entry.id   AF-A0AA44ZEK9-F1
#
_cell.length_a   1.000
_cell.length_b   1.000
_cell.length_c   1.000
_cell.angle_alpha   90.00
_cell.angle_beta   90.00
_cell.angle_gamma   90.00
#
_symmetry.space_group_name_H-M   'P 1'
#
loop_
_entity.id
_entity.type
_entity.pdbx_description
1 polymer ?
#
loop_
_entity_poly.entity_id
_entity_poly.type
_entity_poly.pdbx_seq_one_letter_code
_entity_poly.pdbx_strand_id
1 'polypeptide(L)'
;MGLGWLDDAAFALGTELSLDKVLHEGVRTSVARCWVDGSTTATAGARTVIAKCFRSTSMSHNSGGLGIVREIAGLGCLPEAPRLYAADLSLGVVVMGDVSGMTLESILTGNDPSAALIAAQM
;
A
#
# COMPACT_ATOMS: atom_id res chain seq x y z
N MET A 1 7.48 17.87 -8.73
CA MET A 1 8.42 17.19 -7.81
C MET A 1 8.97 15.99 -8.56
N GLY A 2 10.26 15.67 -8.40
CA GLY A 2 10.82 14.45 -8.98
C GLY A 2 10.17 13.19 -8.38
N LEU A 3 10.32 12.06 -9.05
CA LEU A 3 9.81 10.75 -8.59
C LEU A 3 10.65 10.14 -7.45
N GLY A 4 11.40 10.93 -6.69
CA GLY A 4 12.28 10.41 -5.62
C GLY A 4 11.54 9.67 -4.50
N TRP A 5 10.24 9.92 -4.34
CA TRP A 5 9.38 9.15 -3.44
C TRP A 5 9.16 7.71 -3.92
N LEU A 6 9.33 7.43 -5.21
CA LEU A 6 9.28 6.07 -5.75
C LEU A 6 10.54 5.28 -5.37
N ASP A 7 11.68 5.95 -5.25
CA ASP A 7 12.93 5.34 -4.78
C ASP A 7 12.80 4.89 -3.32
N ASP A 8 12.10 5.66 -2.48
CA ASP A 8 11.76 5.25 -1.10
C ASP A 8 10.89 3.99 -1.07
N ALA A 9 9.95 3.88 -2.02
CA ALA A 9 9.11 2.68 -2.16
C ALA A 9 9.90 1.46 -2.65
N ALA A 10 10.80 1.64 -3.60
CA ALA A 10 11.72 0.61 -4.06
C ALA A 10 12.64 0.15 -2.93
N PHE A 11 13.19 1.09 -2.15
CA PHE A 11 14.02 0.82 -0.98
C PHE A 11 13.25 0.02 0.08
N ALA A 12 12.04 0.44 0.45
CA ALA A 12 11.22 -0.28 1.43
C ALA A 12 10.86 -1.70 0.96
N LEU A 13 10.60 -1.89 -0.34
CA LEU A 13 10.32 -3.19 -0.92
C LEU A 13 11.57 -4.07 -1.07
N GLY A 14 12.77 -3.47 -1.07
CA GLY A 14 14.05 -4.16 -1.25
C GLY A 14 14.33 -4.55 -2.70
N THR A 15 13.70 -3.91 -3.68
CA THR A 15 13.86 -4.18 -5.11
C THR A 15 13.48 -2.96 -5.94
N GLU A 16 13.94 -2.92 -7.19
CA GLU A 16 13.61 -1.84 -8.13
C GLU A 16 12.11 -1.83 -8.50
N LEU A 17 11.59 -0.63 -8.72
CA LEU A 17 10.22 -0.38 -9.18
C LEU A 17 10.26 0.45 -10.47
N SER A 18 9.66 -0.08 -11.54
CA SER A 18 9.34 0.68 -12.72
C SER A 18 7.97 1.33 -12.58
N LEU A 19 7.89 2.64 -12.80
CA LEU A 19 6.62 3.36 -12.80
C LEU A 19 5.79 2.95 -14.03
N ASP A 20 4.59 2.40 -13.81
CA ASP A 20 3.59 2.24 -14.88
C ASP A 20 2.74 3.51 -14.99
N LYS A 21 2.09 3.89 -13.88
CA LYS A 21 1.16 5.02 -13.88
C LYS A 21 1.02 5.64 -12.50
N VAL A 22 1.07 6.97 -12.44
CA VAL A 22 0.61 7.71 -11.26
C VAL A 22 -0.92 7.66 -11.23
N LEU A 23 -1.47 7.05 -10.18
CA LEU A 23 -2.92 6.89 -9.99
C LEU A 23 -3.52 8.14 -9.33
N HIS A 24 -2.79 8.75 -8.40
CA HIS A 24 -3.24 9.94 -7.70
C HIS A 24 -2.07 10.74 -7.11
N GLU A 25 -2.15 12.07 -7.20
CA GLU A 25 -1.29 12.97 -6.44
C GLU A 25 -2.15 13.90 -5.58
N GLY A 26 -2.11 13.67 -4.27
CA GLY A 26 -2.80 14.50 -3.29
C GLY A 26 -1.84 15.36 -2.50
N VAL A 27 -2.42 16.25 -1.68
CA VAL A 27 -1.67 17.13 -0.75
C VAL A 27 -0.83 16.33 0.24
N ARG A 28 -1.29 15.13 0.62
CA ARG A 28 -0.63 14.30 1.65
C ARG A 28 0.17 13.13 1.09
N THR A 29 -0.24 12.59 -0.06
CA THR A 29 0.27 11.32 -0.57
C THR A 29 0.34 11.34 -2.09
N SER A 30 1.33 10.67 -2.63
CA SER A 30 1.35 10.23 -4.02
C SER A 30 1.13 8.72 -4.07
N VAL A 31 0.36 8.28 -5.07
CA VAL A 31 0.01 6.87 -5.28
C VAL A 31 0.29 6.53 -6.73
N ALA A 32 1.08 5.49 -6.95
CA ALA A 32 1.35 4.96 -8.28
C ALA A 32 1.21 3.45 -8.36
N ARG A 33 0.77 3.00 -9.52
CA ARG A 33 0.93 1.64 -9.97
C ARG A 33 2.34 1.48 -10.53
N CYS A 34 3.03 0.46 -10.06
CA CYS A 34 4.40 0.17 -10.43
C CYS A 34 4.54 -1.31 -10.81
N TRP A 35 5.49 -1.59 -11.68
CA TRP A 35 5.93 -2.94 -11.98
C TRP A 35 7.17 -3.25 -11.15
N VAL A 36 7.16 -4.41 -10.49
CA VAL A 36 8.35 -4.97 -9.86
C VAL A 36 9.13 -5.69 -10.96
N ASP A 37 10.23 -5.07 -11.39
CA ASP A 37 11.17 -5.67 -12.33
C ASP A 37 11.86 -6.86 -11.65
N GLY A 38 11.54 -8.07 -12.09
CA GLY A 38 12.05 -9.26 -11.42
C GLY A 38 13.51 -9.53 -11.75
N SER A 39 14.40 -9.60 -10.74
CA SER A 39 15.35 -10.72 -10.56
C SER A 39 16.06 -10.82 -9.19
N THR A 40 15.96 -12.02 -8.59
CA THR A 40 16.72 -12.72 -7.51
C THR A 40 16.45 -12.52 -6.01
N THR A 41 15.97 -11.39 -5.49
CA THR A 41 15.70 -11.24 -4.03
C THR A 41 14.24 -10.95 -3.67
N ALA A 42 13.41 -10.54 -4.64
CA ALA A 42 11.99 -10.30 -4.41
C ALA A 42 11.29 -11.62 -4.09
N THR A 43 10.81 -11.77 -2.85
CA THR A 43 10.23 -12.99 -2.24
C THR A 43 9.04 -13.60 -2.99
N ALA A 44 8.58 -12.99 -4.08
CA ALA A 44 7.46 -13.48 -4.85
C ALA A 44 7.57 -13.26 -6.38
N GLY A 45 8.61 -12.60 -6.91
CA GLY A 45 8.82 -12.41 -8.36
C GLY A 45 8.03 -11.26 -9.01
N ALA A 46 8.13 -11.14 -10.34
CA ALA A 46 7.58 -10.03 -11.13
C ALA A 46 6.06 -9.89 -10.99
N ARG A 47 5.60 -8.66 -10.72
CA ARG A 47 4.19 -8.35 -10.39
C ARG A 47 3.92 -6.86 -10.49
N THR A 48 2.64 -6.52 -10.54
CA THR A 48 2.17 -5.14 -10.33
C THR A 48 1.95 -4.89 -8.84
N VAL A 49 2.38 -3.72 -8.36
CA VAL A 49 2.14 -3.22 -6.99
C VAL A 49 1.62 -1.80 -7.02
N ILE A 50 1.03 -1.38 -5.91
CA ILE A 50 0.70 0.01 -5.62
C ILE A 50 1.71 0.54 -4.61
N ALA A 51 2.46 1.57 -4.99
CA ALA A 51 3.32 2.34 -4.10
C ALA A 51 2.56 3.59 -3.65
N LYS A 52 2.34 3.71 -2.34
CA LYS A 52 1.79 4.89 -1.69
C LYS A 52 2.86 5.52 -0.81
N CYS A 53 3.17 6.78 -1.07
CA CYS A 53 4.18 7.52 -0.34
C CYS A 53 3.57 8.79 0.24
N PHE A 54 3.72 8.97 1.55
CA PHE A 54 3.36 10.21 2.22
C PHE A 54 4.41 11.28 1.89
N ARG A 55 3.98 12.53 1.69
CA ARG A 55 4.89 13.62 1.33
C ARG A 55 5.83 14.04 2.47
N SER A 56 5.57 13.59 3.70
CA SER A 56 6.44 13.73 4.86
C SER A 56 6.07 12.76 5.98
N THR A 57 6.99 12.55 6.92
CA THR A 57 6.76 11.78 8.15
C THR A 57 5.65 12.37 9.02
N SER A 58 5.55 13.70 9.09
CA SER A 58 4.43 14.34 9.80
C SER A 58 3.08 14.01 9.16
N MET A 59 3.04 13.84 7.85
CA MET A 59 1.81 13.47 7.13
C MET A 59 1.49 11.99 7.26
N SER A 60 2.48 11.09 7.32
CA SER A 60 2.26 9.66 7.58
C SER A 60 1.68 9.44 8.98
N HIS A 61 2.05 10.29 9.94
CA HIS A 61 1.55 10.24 11.31
C HIS A 61 0.31 11.13 11.55
N ASN A 62 -0.31 11.66 10.49
CA ASN A 62 -1.57 12.39 10.64
C ASN A 62 -2.66 11.48 11.22
N SER A 63 -3.68 12.02 11.89
CA SER A 63 -4.63 11.27 12.72
C SER A 63 -4.07 10.84 14.09
N GLY A 64 -3.48 11.79 14.83
CA GLY A 64 -3.05 11.57 16.21
C GLY A 64 -1.83 10.67 16.36
N GLY A 65 -0.94 10.62 15.36
CA GLY A 65 0.28 9.81 15.38
C GLY A 65 0.14 8.44 14.71
N LEU A 66 -1.07 8.08 14.23
CA LEU A 66 -1.38 6.69 13.87
C LEU A 66 -1.83 6.49 12.42
N GLY A 67 -1.73 7.51 11.55
CA GLY A 67 -2.26 7.44 10.17
C GLY A 67 -1.79 6.22 9.38
N ILE A 68 -0.48 6.11 9.16
CA ILE A 68 0.14 5.00 8.45
C ILE A 68 0.00 3.67 9.20
N VAL A 69 0.03 3.70 10.55
CA VAL A 69 -0.16 2.51 11.38
C VAL A 69 -1.55 1.93 11.18
N ARG A 70 -2.59 2.77 11.15
CA ARG A 70 -3.97 2.36 10.88
C ARG A 70 -4.15 1.82 9.47
N GLU A 71 -3.44 2.39 8.50
CA GLU A 71 -3.47 1.88 7.13
C GLU A 71 -2.86 0.48 7.03
N ILE A 72 -1.69 0.26 7.63
CA ILE A 72 -1.04 -1.06 7.70
C ILE A 72 -1.93 -2.06 8.44
N ALA A 73 -2.49 -1.66 9.59
CA ALA A 73 -3.39 -2.51 10.36
C ALA A 73 -4.65 -2.86 9.55
N GLY A 74 -5.26 -1.88 8.85
CA GLY A 74 -6.42 -2.11 8.00
C GLY A 74 -6.16 -3.11 6.88
N LEU A 75 -4.99 -3.05 6.24
CA LEU A 75 -4.57 -4.04 5.23
C LEU A 75 -4.39 -5.44 5.82
N GLY A 76 -3.99 -5.55 7.09
CA GLY A 76 -3.82 -6.84 7.78
C GLY A 76 -5.10 -7.43 8.37
N CYS A 77 -6.14 -6.61 8.59
CA CYS A 77 -7.37 -7.04 9.27
C CYS A 77 -8.53 -7.34 8.32
N LEU A 78 -8.54 -6.79 7.10
CA LEU A 78 -9.62 -7.03 6.15
C LEU A 78 -9.38 -8.34 5.36
N PRO A 79 -10.40 -9.22 5.20
CA PRO A 79 -10.21 -10.55 4.63
C PRO A 79 -9.60 -10.56 3.23
N GLU A 80 -10.07 -9.68 2.36
CA GLU A 80 -9.63 -9.56 0.96
C GLU A 80 -8.94 -8.21 0.70
N ALA A 81 -8.32 -7.63 1.73
CA ALA A 81 -7.51 -6.43 1.52
C ALA A 81 -6.34 -6.70 0.56
N PRO A 82 -5.86 -5.67 -0.16
CA PRO A 82 -4.61 -5.76 -0.87
C PRO A 82 -3.50 -6.29 0.03
N ARG A 83 -2.79 -7.33 -0.42
CA ARG A 83 -1.64 -7.87 0.32
C ARG A 83 -0.63 -6.76 0.57
N LEU A 84 -0.26 -6.55 1.83
CA LEU A 84 0.86 -5.69 2.19
C LEU A 84 2.18 -6.39 1.82
N TYR A 85 3.00 -5.75 0.98
CA TYR A 85 4.32 -6.26 0.59
C TYR A 85 5.44 -5.63 1.40
N ALA A 86 5.37 -4.32 1.61
CA ALA A 86 6.35 -3.59 2.41
C ALA A 86 5.70 -2.34 3.02
N ALA A 87 6.25 -1.90 4.15
CA ALA A 87 5.96 -0.59 4.71
C ALA A 87 7.20 -0.06 5.43
N ASP A 88 7.42 1.24 5.34
CA ASP A 88 8.45 1.93 6.10
C ASP A 88 7.82 3.15 6.77
N LEU A 89 7.75 3.11 8.11
CA LEU A 89 7.14 4.17 8.92
C LEU A 89 7.98 5.45 8.92
N SER A 90 9.30 5.32 8.82
CA SER A 90 10.26 6.42 8.84
C SER A 90 10.30 7.16 7.50
N LEU A 91 10.10 6.46 6.39
CA LEU A 91 9.98 7.06 5.06
C LEU A 91 8.53 7.41 4.71
N GLY A 92 7.55 6.87 5.45
CA GLY A 92 6.13 7.09 5.16
C GLY A 92 5.70 6.38 3.88
N VAL A 93 6.04 5.10 3.76
CA VAL A 93 5.81 4.28 2.56
C VAL A 93 4.92 3.09 2.91
N VAL A 94 3.99 2.79 2.01
CA VAL A 94 3.22 1.54 1.99
C VAL A 94 3.21 0.99 0.56
N VAL A 95 3.67 -0.24 0.38
CA VAL A 95 3.63 -0.97 -0.88
C VAL A 95 2.70 -2.16 -0.75
N MET A 96 1.66 -2.21 -1.58
CA MET A 96 0.57 -3.19 -1.49
C MET A 96 0.21 -3.79 -2.85
N GLY A 97 -0.58 -4.85 -2.83
CA GLY A 97 -1.12 -5.47 -4.04
C GLY A 97 -1.94 -4.51 -4.89
N ASP A 98 -1.81 -4.63 -6.21
CA ASP A 98 -2.75 -4.02 -7.13
C ASP A 98 -4.05 -4.84 -7.17
N VAL A 99 -5.14 -4.21 -6.74
CA VAL A 99 -6.50 -4.78 -6.72
C VAL A 99 -7.39 -4.21 -7.82
N SER A 100 -6.78 -3.76 -8.92
CA SER A 100 -7.51 -3.24 -10.09
C SER A 100 -8.57 -4.24 -10.56
N GLY A 101 -9.83 -3.77 -10.59
CA GLY A 101 -10.98 -4.59 -10.96
C GLY A 101 -11.76 -5.18 -9.78
N MET A 102 -11.25 -5.08 -8.54
CA MET A 102 -12.02 -5.43 -7.34
C MET A 102 -12.91 -4.27 -6.91
N THR A 103 -14.14 -4.57 -6.50
CA THR A 103 -15.04 -3.57 -5.91
C THR A 103 -14.79 -3.48 -4.40
N LEU A 104 -15.17 -2.35 -3.80
CA LEU A 104 -15.14 -2.19 -2.35
C LEU A 104 -16.01 -3.25 -1.65
N GLU A 105 -17.17 -3.58 -2.24
CA GLU A 105 -18.03 -4.65 -1.76
C GLU A 105 -17.28 -5.98 -1.69
N SER A 106 -16.59 -6.40 -2.77
CA SER A 106 -15.81 -7.65 -2.78
C SER A 106 -14.69 -7.66 -1.74
N ILE A 107 -14.05 -6.51 -1.50
CA ILE A 107 -13.01 -6.37 -0.45
C ILE A 107 -13.61 -6.55 0.94
N LEU A 108 -14.80 -5.99 1.18
CA LEU A 108 -15.45 -5.99 2.49
C LEU A 108 -16.19 -7.29 2.80
N THR A 109 -16.87 -7.90 1.84
CA THR A 109 -17.63 -9.13 2.08
C THR A 109 -16.73 -10.35 2.17
N GLY A 110 -15.58 -10.32 1.50
CA GLY A 110 -14.82 -11.52 1.19
C GLY A 110 -15.74 -12.64 0.70
N ASN A 111 -15.38 -13.90 1.01
CA ASN A 111 -16.30 -15.04 0.93
C ASN A 111 -17.12 -15.27 2.22
N ASP A 112 -16.93 -14.47 3.28
CA ASP A 112 -17.64 -14.60 4.57
C ASP A 112 -18.00 -13.22 5.20
N PRO A 113 -19.20 -12.69 4.87
CA PRO A 113 -19.71 -11.43 5.40
C PRO A 113 -19.81 -11.36 6.94
N SER A 114 -19.84 -12.50 7.62
CA SER A 114 -19.98 -12.59 9.08
C SER A 114 -18.71 -12.12 9.78
N ALA A 115 -17.54 -12.47 9.22
CA ALA A 115 -16.24 -12.07 9.76
C ALA A 115 -16.02 -10.56 9.69
N ALA A 116 -16.46 -9.92 8.60
CA ALA A 116 -16.37 -8.48 8.42
C ALA A 116 -17.27 -7.70 9.41
N LEU A 117 -18.49 -8.20 9.66
CA LEU A 117 -19.40 -7.60 10.64
C LEU A 117 -18.86 -7.71 12.07
N ILE A 118 -18.28 -8.86 12.44
CA ILE A 118 -17.67 -9.07 13.76
C ILE A 118 -16.50 -8.11 13.98
N ALA A 119 -15.63 -7.93 12.97
CA ALA A 119 -14.50 -7.00 13.05
C ALA A 119 -14.95 -5.52 13.17
N ALA A 120 -16.11 -5.16 12.60
CA ALA A 120 -16.66 -3.80 12.68
C ALA A 120 -17.41 -3.50 14.00
N GLN A 121 -17.72 -4.53 14.81
CA GLN A 121 -18.46 -4.41 16.07
C GLN A 121 -17.56 -4.44 17.32
N MET A 122 -16.26 -4.70 17.15
CA MET A 122 -15.25 -4.62 18.21
C MET A 122 -14.62 -3.23 18.28
#